data_AF-A0A1L9VFK8-F1
#
_entry.id   AF-A0A1L9VFK8-F1
#
_cell.length_a   1.000
_cell.length_b   1.000
_cell.length_c   1.000
_cell.angle_alpha   90.00
_cell.angle_beta   90.00
_cell.angle_gamma   90.00
#
_symmetry.space_group_name_H-M   'P 1'
#
loop_
_entity.id
_entity.type
_entity.pdbx_description
1 polymer ?
#
loop_
_entity_poly.entity_id
_entity_poly.type
_entity_poly.pdbx_seq_one_letter_code
_entity_poly.pdbx_strand_id
1 'polypeptide(L)' 'SINNLGPVLASQGKYEEAEAMYRRDLEGSEKVLGPEHPDTRQSVNNLGSVLESQGKSKAVYT' A
#
# COMPACT_ATOMS: atom_id res chain seq x y z
N SER A 1 0.02 -1.81 -15.95
CA SER A 1 0.09 -2.48 -14.63
C SER A 1 -0.34 -1.52 -13.55
N ILE A 2 -1.32 -1.92 -12.74
CA ILE A 2 -1.81 -1.15 -11.58
C ILE A 2 -0.76 -1.11 -10.45
N ASN A 3 0.20 -2.06 -10.47
CA ASN A 3 1.25 -2.25 -9.46
C ASN A 3 2.24 -1.07 -9.31
N ASN A 4 2.24 -0.09 -10.21
CA ASN A 4 3.19 1.03 -10.19
C ASN A 4 2.59 2.36 -9.69
N LEU A 5 1.28 2.44 -9.46
CA LEU A 5 0.65 3.72 -9.09
C LEU A 5 0.76 4.01 -7.59
N GLY A 6 0.70 2.98 -6.74
CA GLY A 6 0.82 3.12 -5.29
C GLY A 6 2.14 3.76 -4.82
N PRO A 7 3.34 3.36 -5.33
CA PRO A 7 4.60 4.00 -4.95
C PRO A 7 4.69 5.45 -5.44
N VAL A 8 4.11 5.73 -6.61
CA VAL A 8 4.06 7.09 -7.17
C VAL A 8 3.22 8.01 -6.27
N LEU A 9 2.04 7.56 -5.84
CA LEU A 9 1.19 8.32 -4.92
C LEU A 9 1.90 8.60 -3.59
N ALA A 10 2.56 7.58 -3.01
CA ALA A 10 3.34 7.75 -1.79
C ALA A 10 4.48 8.78 -1.97
N SER A 11 5.19 8.75 -3.10
CA SER A 11 6.26 9.73 -3.40
C SER A 11 5.75 11.18 -3.56
N GLN A 12 4.46 11.35 -3.89
CA GLN A 12 3.81 12.65 -3.99
C GLN A 12 3.21 13.13 -2.65
N GLY A 13 3.39 12.36 -1.57
CA GLY A 13 2.79 12.66 -0.27
C GLY A 13 1.30 12.30 -0.17
N LYS A 14 0.74 11.63 -1.19
CA LYS A 14 -0.67 11.21 -1.24
C LYS A 14 -0.85 9.85 -0.56
N TYR A 15 -0.51 9.79 0.71
CA TYR A 15 -0.44 8.53 1.44
C TYR A 15 -1.81 7.86 1.61
N GLU A 16 -2.88 8.64 1.80
CA GLU A 16 -4.24 8.14 1.94
C GLU A 16 -4.74 7.47 0.65
N GLU A 17 -4.44 8.06 -0.51
CA GLU A 17 -4.79 7.50 -1.82
C GLU A 17 -4.01 6.20 -2.09
N ALA A 18 -2.72 6.18 -1.74
CA ALA A 18 -1.88 5.00 -1.85
C ALA A 18 -2.36 3.86 -0.93
N GLU A 19 -2.75 4.18 0.31
CA GLU A 19 -3.27 3.21 1.27
C GLU A 19 -4.57 2.56 0.78
N ALA A 20 -5.54 3.38 0.34
CA ALA A 20 -6.82 2.89 -0.16
C ALA A 20 -6.64 1.93 -1.35
N MET A 21 -5.69 2.24 -2.24
CA MET A 21 -5.35 1.39 -3.37
C MET A 21 -4.79 0.03 -2.93
N TYR A 22 -3.78 0.01 -2.05
CA TYR A 22 -3.18 -1.24 -1.61
C TYR A 22 -4.11 -2.10 -0.75
N ARG A 23 -5.03 -1.49 0.01
CA ARG A 23 -6.08 -2.23 0.72
C ARG A 23 -7.02 -2.96 -0.24
N ARG A 24 -7.43 -2.28 -1.32
CA ARG A 24 -8.30 -2.89 -2.34
C ARG A 24 -7.61 -4.01 -3.10
N ASP A 25 -6.33 -3.83 -3.40
CA ASP A 25 -5.50 -4.85 -4.06
C ASP A 25 -5.28 -6.08 -3.15
N LEU A 26 -5.03 -5.84 -1.86
CA LEU A 26 -4.92 -6.90 -0.87
C LEU A 26 -6.22 -7.70 -0.73
N GLU A 27 -7.37 -7.03 -0.60
CA GLU A 27 -8.67 -7.70 -0.50
C GLU A 27 -8.97 -8.58 -1.73
N GLY A 28 -8.66 -8.08 -2.93
CA GLY A 28 -8.80 -8.84 -4.16
C GLY A 28 -7.87 -10.06 -4.21
N SER A 29 -6.61 -9.87 -3.84
CA SER A 29 -5.58 -10.91 -3.86
C SER A 29 -5.85 -12.00 -2.81
N GLU A 30 -6.24 -11.63 -1.59
CA GLU A 30 -6.64 -12.59 -0.55
C GLU A 30 -7.82 -13.44 -1.00
N LYS A 31 -8.83 -12.82 -1.65
CA LYS A 31 -10.02 -13.52 -2.12
C LYS A 31 -9.76 -14.50 -3.26
N VAL A 32 -8.86 -14.15 -4.17
CA VAL A 32 -8.61 -14.94 -5.40
C VAL A 32 -7.46 -15.93 -5.22
N LEU A 33 -6.39 -15.51 -4.55
CA LEU A 33 -5.12 -16.23 -4.49
C LEU A 33 -4.83 -16.80 -3.09
N GLY A 34 -5.48 -16.26 -2.07
CA GLY A 34 -5.27 -16.64 -0.67
C GLY A 34 -4.16 -15.82 0.01
N PRO A 35 -4.08 -15.89 1.35
CA PRO A 35 -3.20 -15.05 2.17
C PRO A 35 -1.70 -15.35 1.97
N GLU A 36 -1.35 -16.60 1.68
CA GLU A 36 0.05 -17.03 1.54
C GLU A 36 0.62 -16.82 0.13
N HIS A 37 -0.21 -16.41 -0.82
CA HIS A 37 0.24 -16.23 -2.20
C HIS A 37 1.27 -15.09 -2.30
N PRO A 38 2.34 -15.23 -3.10
CA PRO A 38 3.37 -14.21 -3.24
C PRO A 38 2.84 -12.81 -3.55
N ASP A 39 1.84 -12.70 -4.43
CA ASP A 39 1.22 -11.43 -4.79
C ASP A 39 0.47 -10.79 -3.61
N THR A 40 -0.27 -11.59 -2.84
CA THR A 40 -0.93 -11.11 -1.61
C THR A 40 0.10 -10.59 -0.61
N ARG A 41 1.21 -11.32 -0.43
CA ARG A 41 2.32 -10.87 0.44
C ARG A 41 2.98 -9.59 -0.08
N GLN A 42 3.05 -9.41 -1.40
CA GLN A 42 3.54 -8.18 -2.00
C GLN A 42 2.62 -6.99 -1.70
N SER A 43 1.30 -7.16 -1.80
CA SER A 43 0.33 -6.13 -1.45
C SER A 43 0.42 -5.73 0.04
N VAL A 44 0.63 -6.70 0.94
CA VAL A 44 0.88 -6.43 2.37
C VAL A 44 2.15 -5.59 2.57
N ASN A 45 3.27 -5.97 1.94
CA ASN A 45 4.53 -5.24 2.06
C ASN A 45 4.38 -3.79 1.59
N ASN A 46 3.71 -3.59 0.45
CA ASN A 46 3.46 -2.27 -0.11
C ASN A 46 2.59 -1.39 0.80
N LEU A 47 1.54 -1.98 1.40
CA LEU A 47 0.70 -1.30 2.39
C LEU A 47 1.51 -0.88 3.62
N GLY A 48 2.40 -1.75 4.11
CA GLY A 48 3.31 -1.44 5.22
C GLY A 48 4.22 -0.23 4.94
N SER A 49 4.80 -0.16 3.74
CA SER A 49 5.65 0.98 3.34
C SER A 49 4.90 2.31 3.28
N VAL A 50 3.63 2.30 2.84
CA VAL A 50 2.80 3.51 2.82
C VAL A 50 2.46 3.97 4.24
N LEU A 51 2.06 3.06 5.12
CA LEU A 51 1.75 3.38 6.52
C LEU A 51 2.97 3.93 7.27
N GLU A 52 4.16 3.37 7.04
CA GLU A 52 5.41 3.90 7.59
C GLU A 52 5.66 5.34 7.10
N SER A 53 5.49 5.59 5.80
CA SER A 53 5.71 6.90 5.20
C SER A 53 4.69 7.93 5.71
N GLN A 54 3.43 7.53 5.88
CA GLN A 54 2.37 8.36 6.45
C GLN A 54 2.67 8.71 7.92
N GLY A 55 3.16 7.74 8.70
CA GLY A 55 3.59 7.95 10.09
C GLY A 55 4.77 8.91 10.21
N LYS A 56 5.80 8.75 9.35
CA LYS A 56 6.94 9.68 9.25
C LYS A 56 6.48 11.09 8.86
N SER A 57 5.60 11.20 7.86
CA SER A 57 5.02 12.49 7.47
C SER A 57 4.31 13.14 8.65
N LYS A 58 3.44 12.41 9.37
CA LYS A 58 2.73 12.94 10.53
C LYS A 58 3.68 13.39 11.64
N ALA A 59 4.76 12.64 11.91
CA ALA A 59 5.74 12.97 12.94
C ALA A 59 6.62 14.19 12.61
N VAL A 60 6.84 14.52 11.32
CA VAL A 60 7.59 15.73 10.92
C VAL A 60 6.76 17.01 11.12
N TYR A 61 5.43 16.91 11.13
CA TYR A 61 4.52 18.04 11.33
C TYR A 61 4.02 18.19 12.78
N THR A 62 4.53 17.41 13.73
CA THR A 62 4.25 17.51 15.19
C THR A 62 5.47 18.02 15.93
#